data_AF-U2KD41-F1
#
_entry.id   AF-U2KD41-F1
#
_cell.length_a   1.000
_cell.length_b   1.000
_cell.length_c   1.000
_cell.angle_alpha   90.00
_cell.angle_beta   90.00
_cell.angle_gamma   90.00
#
_symmetry.space_group_name_H-M   'P 1'
#
loop_
_entity.id
_entity.type
_entity.pdbx_description
1 polymer ?
#
loop_
_entity_poly.entity_id
_entity_poly.type
_entity_poly.pdbx_seq_one_letter_code
_entity_poly.pdbx_strand_id
1 'polypeptide(L)' 'MESSNFLSNVGGCLLYLYGIISQIMTIVFFIGYCRTDSILEIIFIDGIISEAKGLLWIFFIW' A
#
# COMPACT_ATOMS: atom_id res chain seq x y z
N MET A 1 -29.79 0.63 -17.85
CA MET A 1 -29.33 0.66 -16.44
C MET A 1 -28.42 -0.54 -16.13
N GLU A 2 -27.69 -1.06 -17.12
CA GLU A 2 -26.90 -2.30 -17.02
C GLU A 2 -25.38 -2.03 -17.06
N SER A 3 -24.93 -1.05 -17.86
CA SER A 3 -23.50 -0.72 -17.97
C SER A 3 -22.92 -0.08 -16.70
N SER A 4 -23.74 0.64 -15.92
CA SER A 4 -23.33 1.19 -14.62
C SER A 4 -22.92 0.11 -13.64
N ASN A 5 -23.58 -1.06 -13.69
CA ASN A 5 -23.30 -2.18 -12.80
C ASN A 5 -22.00 -2.89 -13.20
N PHE A 6 -21.72 -3.00 -14.50
CA PHE A 6 -20.49 -3.59 -15.00
C PHE A 6 -19.26 -2.72 -14.65
N LEU A 7 -19.31 -1.42 -14.93
CA LEU A 7 -18.22 -0.50 -14.59
C LEU A 7 -18.02 -0.40 -13.08
N SER A 8 -19.10 -0.41 -12.29
CA SER A 8 -19.02 -0.42 -10.82
C SER A 8 -18.37 -1.69 -10.28
N ASN A 9 -18.72 -2.86 -10.83
CA ASN A 9 -18.13 -4.14 -10.40
C ASN A 9 -16.65 -4.26 -10.78
N VAL A 10 -16.30 -3.88 -12.01
CA VAL A 10 -14.91 -3.90 -12.47
C VAL A 10 -14.07 -2.90 -11.68
N GLY A 11 -14.57 -1.67 -11.49
CA GLY A 11 -13.92 -0.65 -10.67
C GLY A 11 -13.74 -1.09 -9.22
N GLY A 12 -14.77 -1.70 -8.61
CA GLY A 12 -14.68 -2.25 -7.26
C GLY A 12 -13.64 -3.37 -7.13
N CYS A 13 -13.58 -4.27 -8.11
CA CYS A 13 -12.58 -5.34 -8.15
C CYS A 13 -11.15 -4.79 -8.27
N LEU A 14 -10.93 -3.78 -9.12
CA LEU A 14 -9.63 -3.13 -9.28
C LEU A 14 -9.20 -2.39 -8.01
N LEU A 15 -10.11 -1.68 -7.34
CA LEU A 15 -9.81 -1.01 -6.06
C LEU A 15 -9.46 -2.03 -4.96
N TYR A 16 -10.17 -3.16 -4.92
CA TYR A 16 -9.87 -4.23 -3.96
C TYR A 16 -8.49 -4.85 -4.20
N LEU A 17 -8.19 -5.18 -5.47
CA LEU A 17 -6.88 -5.69 -5.86
C LEU A 17 -5.76 -4.68 -5.53
N TYR A 18 -5.99 -3.40 -5.83
CA TYR A 18 -5.09 -2.31 -5.50
C TYR A 18 -4.84 -2.23 -3.98
N GLY A 19 -5.91 -2.35 -3.18
CA GLY A 19 -5.83 -2.35 -1.72
C GLY A 19 -4.95 -3.47 -1.20
N ILE A 20 -5.15 -4.70 -1.69
CA ILE A 20 -4.33 -5.86 -1.30
C ILE A 20 -2.85 -5.64 -1.65
N ILE A 21 -2.58 -5.24 -2.90
CA ILE A 21 -1.20 -5.02 -3.34
C ILE A 21 -0.55 -3.90 -2.52
N SER A 22 -1.31 -2.84 -2.20
CA SER A 22 -0.80 -1.74 -1.36
C SER A 22 -0.38 -2.22 0.02
N GLN A 23 -1.13 -3.13 0.66
CA GLN A 23 -0.73 -3.72 1.95
C GLN A 23 0.54 -4.58 1.84
N ILE A 24 0.68 -5.36 0.77
CA ILE A 24 1.90 -6.14 0.52
C ILE A 24 3.10 -5.19 0.36
N MET A 25 2.93 -4.11 -0.42
CA MET A 25 3.98 -3.13 -0.64
C MET A 25 4.34 -2.35 0.63
N THR A 26 3.37 -2.05 1.51
CA THR A 26 3.64 -1.50 2.84
C THR A 26 4.65 -2.36 3.59
N ILE A 27 4.45 -3.69 3.63
CA ILE A 27 5.35 -4.61 4.33
C ILE A 27 6.74 -4.62 3.66
N VAL A 28 6.80 -4.61 2.33
CA VAL A 28 8.07 -4.55 1.59
C VAL A 28 8.85 -3.28 1.94
N PHE A 29 8.19 -2.13 1.93
CA PHE A 29 8.81 -0.86 2.31
C PHE A 29 9.20 -0.84 3.78
N PHE A 30 8.35 -1.37 4.66
CA PHE A 30 8.62 -1.44 6.10
C PHE A 30 9.89 -2.25 6.39
N ILE A 31 10.02 -3.45 5.79
CA ILE A 31 11.24 -4.26 5.92
C ILE A 31 12.47 -3.51 5.40
N GLY A 32 12.31 -2.70 4.34
CA GLY A 32 13.37 -1.83 3.82
C GLY A 32 13.80 -0.72 4.79
N TYR A 33 12.87 -0.19 5.59
CA TYR A 33 13.10 0.90 6.55
C TYR A 33 13.57 0.42 7.92
N CYS A 34 13.18 -0.78 8.36
CA CYS A 34 13.58 -1.39 9.63
C CYS A 34 15.06 -1.80 9.71
N ARG A 35 15.96 -1.02 9.10
CA ARG A 35 17.42 -1.11 9.21
C ARG A 35 17.96 -0.25 10.36
N THR A 36 17.10 0.45 11.08
CA THR A 36 17.45 1.29 12.23
C THR A 36 17.45 0.45 13.52
N ASP A 37 18.32 0.77 14.48
CA ASP A 37 18.37 0.08 15.79
C ASP A 37 17.43 0.71 16.84
N SER A 38 16.58 1.66 16.42
CA SER A 38 15.70 2.42 17.32
C SER A 38 14.26 1.94 17.20
N ILE A 39 13.79 1.21 18.21
CA ILE A 39 12.40 0.71 18.27
C ILE A 39 11.37 1.84 18.17
N LEU A 40 11.66 3.00 18.76
CA LEU A 40 10.76 4.16 18.68
C LEU A 40 10.67 4.73 17.27
N GLU A 41 11.78 4.75 16.54
CA GLU A 41 11.81 5.19 15.15
C GLU A 41 11.07 4.20 14.25
N ILE A 42 11.27 2.90 14.47
CA ILE A 42 10.58 1.84 13.72
C ILE A 42 9.05 1.97 13.83
N ILE A 43 8.55 2.19 15.05
CA ILE A 43 7.10 2.21 15.30
C ILE A 43 6.46 3.52 14.81
N PHE A 44 7.08 4.67 15.10
CA PHE A 44 6.44 5.97 14.87
C PHE A 44 6.81 6.64 13.55
N ILE A 45 7.94 6.27 12.95
CA ILE A 45 8.45 6.92 11.74
C ILE A 45 8.43 5.91 10.59
N ASP A 46 9.15 4.80 10.71
CA ASP A 46 9.28 3.83 9.61
C ASP A 46 7.93 3.16 9.28
N GLY A 47 7.12 2.85 10.30
CA GLY A 47 5.75 2.37 10.13
C GLY A 47 4.89 3.31 9.28
N ILE A 48 4.81 4.59 9.65
CA ILE A 48 3.98 5.59 8.95
C ILE A 48 4.49 5.82 7.53
N ILE A 49 5.81 5.94 7.35
CA ILE A 49 6.42 6.15 6.02
C ILE A 49 6.17 4.94 5.12
N SER A 50 6.26 3.72 5.67
CA SER A 50 6.03 2.50 4.92
C SER A 50 4.58 2.35 4.46
N GLU A 51 3.60 2.74 5.28
CA GLU A 51 2.18 2.72 4.90
C GLU A 51 1.88 3.75 3.79
N ALA A 52 2.40 4.97 3.94
CA ALA A 52 2.22 6.01 2.92
C ALA A 52 2.82 5.59 1.57
N LYS A 53 4.02 4.99 1.61
CA LYS A 53 4.67 4.47 0.39
C LYS A 53 4.02 3.21 -0.14
N GLY A 54 3.50 2.34 0.73
CA GLY A 54 2.74 1.16 0.35
C GLY A 54 1.43 1.52 -0.33
N LEU A 55 0.76 2.60 0.08
CA LEU A 55 -0.42 3.12 -0.63
C LEU A 55 -0.09 3.80 -1.95
N LEU A 56 1.12 4.33 -2.11
CA LEU A 56 1.58 5.05 -3.31
C LEU A 56 2.58 4.23 -4.13
N TRP A 57 2.61 2.92 -3.90
CA TRP A 57 3.67 2.02 -4.35
C TRP A 57 3.92 2.10 -5.85
N ILE A 58 2.89 2.32 -6.67
CA ILE A 58 2.99 2.46 -8.14
C ILE A 58 4.01 3.53 -8.55
N PHE A 59 4.16 4.61 -7.79
CA PHE A 59 5.13 5.67 -8.08
C PHE A 59 6.57 5.34 -7.64
N PHE A 60 6.74 4.24 -6.90
CA PHE A 60 7.99 3.84 -6.28
C PHE A 60 8.46 2.44 -6.72
N ILE A 61 7.78 1.81 -7.69
CA ILE A 61 8.27 0.61 -8.36
C ILE A 61 9.46 1.03 -9.24
N TRP A 62 10.67 0.64 -8.84
CA TRP A 62 11.89 0.79 -9.64
C TRP A 62 12.70 -0.50 -9.55
#